data_AF-A0A0E0E1L1-F1
#
_entry.id   AF-A0A0E0E1L1-F1
#
_cell.length_a   1.000
_cell.length_b   1.000
_cell.length_c   1.000
_cell.angle_alpha   90.00
_cell.angle_beta   90.00
_cell.angle_gamma   90.00
#
_symmetry.space_group_name_H-M   'P 1'
#
loop_
_entity.id
_entity.type
_entity.pdbx_description
1 polymer ?
#
loop_
_entity_poly.entity_id
_entity_poly.type
_entity_poly.pdbx_seq_one_letter_code
_entity_poly.pdbx_strand_id
1 'polypeptide(L)'
;MALTASVTNRVLNGTEEQSMKRGPIVKFAILSQEKITKKLGLFKKLGWSQEDLSLAAKNMPSILAMGEKRLRQRMKFLTEDVGLEIPYIAQRPALMLYSIEHRLLPRHCLINVLKRNGLLKINYDFYSTAVISNEKFLDKFVHPYVESVPGIGDAYASSCAGCGVDQLKLLSKDKIMC
;
A
#
# COMPACT_ATOMS: atom_id res chain seq x y z
N MET A 1 27.81 4.77 16.72
CA MET A 1 28.29 3.51 16.10
C MET A 1 27.70 2.24 16.71
N ALA A 2 27.05 2.26 17.88
CA ALA A 2 26.48 1.05 18.51
C ALA A 2 25.14 0.56 17.92
N LEU A 3 24.35 1.41 17.25
CA LEU A 3 22.99 1.06 16.82
C LEU A 3 22.89 0.43 15.41
N THR A 4 23.91 0.61 14.56
CA THR A 4 24.02 -0.16 13.31
C THR A 4 24.07 -1.65 13.64
N ALA A 5 24.87 -2.03 14.63
CA ALA A 5 24.97 -3.42 15.10
C ALA A 5 23.64 -3.96 15.68
N SER A 6 22.81 -3.15 16.34
CA SER A 6 21.54 -3.64 16.92
C SER A 6 20.47 -3.94 15.87
N VAL A 7 20.44 -3.18 14.77
CA VAL A 7 19.52 -3.45 13.65
C VAL A 7 20.05 -4.62 12.82
N THR A 8 21.37 -4.70 12.62
CA THR A 8 22.00 -5.81 11.89
C THR A 8 21.90 -7.13 12.67
N ASN A 9 22.10 -7.15 13.99
CA ASN A 9 22.01 -8.38 14.80
C ASN A 9 20.58 -8.92 14.95
N ARG A 10 19.53 -8.08 14.96
CA ARG A 10 18.14 -8.58 14.98
C ARG A 10 17.67 -9.14 13.65
N VAL A 11 18.22 -8.65 12.53
CA VAL A 11 17.94 -9.22 11.20
C VAL A 11 18.69 -10.54 11.00
N LEU A 12 19.83 -10.74 11.67
CA LEU A 12 20.65 -11.95 11.52
C LEU A 12 20.27 -13.11 12.47
N ASN A 13 19.73 -12.85 13.68
CA ASN A 13 19.50 -13.90 14.70
C ASN A 13 18.02 -14.28 14.93
N GLY A 14 17.18 -14.20 13.90
CA GLY A 14 15.74 -14.46 14.01
C GLY A 14 15.27 -15.77 13.35
N THR A 15 15.94 -16.89 13.59
CA THR A 15 15.36 -18.23 13.37
C THR A 15 15.00 -18.82 14.72
N GLU A 16 13.70 -18.85 15.03
CA GLU A 16 13.04 -19.97 15.71
C GLU A 16 11.52 -19.78 15.61
N GLU A 17 10.97 -20.52 14.65
CA GLU A 17 9.71 -21.26 14.68
C GLU A 17 8.50 -20.66 15.42
N GLN A 18 7.55 -20.11 14.66
CA GLN A 18 6.12 -20.31 14.92
C GLN A 18 5.29 -20.20 13.64
N SER A 19 4.45 -21.21 13.45
CA SER A 19 3.73 -21.63 12.25
C SER A 19 2.89 -20.53 11.57
N MET A 20 3.27 -20.09 10.36
CA MET A 20 2.43 -19.25 9.50
C MET A 20 2.56 -19.67 8.03
N LYS A 21 1.40 -19.89 7.42
CA LYS A 21 1.12 -20.54 6.13
C LYS A 21 2.06 -20.15 4.98
N ARG A 22 2.43 -21.17 4.18
CA ARG A 22 3.33 -21.16 3.02
C ARG A 22 2.98 -20.07 1.99
N GLY A 23 3.72 -18.96 2.04
CA GLY A 23 3.95 -18.04 0.92
C GLY A 23 5.38 -18.22 0.36
N PRO A 24 5.71 -17.65 -0.81
CA PRO A 24 7.04 -17.78 -1.40
C PRO A 24 8.10 -17.27 -0.41
N ILE A 25 9.16 -18.07 -0.23
CA ILE A 25 10.33 -17.76 0.62
C ILE A 25 10.87 -16.41 0.17
N VAL A 26 10.62 -15.37 0.99
CA VAL A 26 11.22 -14.06 0.78
C VAL A 26 12.71 -14.25 1.02
N LYS A 27 13.49 -14.31 -0.06
CA LYS A 27 14.95 -14.26 0.01
C LYS A 27 15.29 -12.99 0.78
N PHE A 28 15.73 -13.11 2.03
CA PHE A 28 16.45 -12.03 2.68
C PHE A 28 17.73 -11.84 1.87
N ALA A 29 17.70 -10.88 0.95
CA ALA A 29 18.92 -10.40 0.35
C ALA A 29 19.81 -9.96 1.51
N ILE A 30 20.99 -10.58 1.65
CA ILE A 30 22.03 -10.06 2.53
C ILE A 30 22.40 -8.69 1.95
N LEU A 31 21.73 -7.64 2.42
CA LEU A 31 22.03 -6.29 2.05
C LEU A 31 23.35 -5.95 2.75
N SER A 32 24.35 -5.52 1.99
CA SER A 32 25.58 -5.00 2.60
C SER A 32 25.23 -3.83 3.53
N GLN A 33 26.04 -3.63 4.57
CA GLN A 33 25.86 -2.53 5.50
C GLN A 33 25.75 -1.18 4.78
N GLU A 34 26.47 -1.01 3.68
CA GLU A 34 26.39 0.15 2.80
C GLU A 34 25.00 0.31 2.15
N LYS A 35 24.43 -0.77 1.60
CA LYS A 35 23.09 -0.76 0.99
C LYS A 35 22.02 -0.42 2.01
N ILE A 36 22.13 -0.97 3.23
CA ILE A 36 21.21 -0.65 4.33
C ILE A 36 21.35 0.84 4.69
N THR A 37 22.57 1.32 4.91
CA THR A 37 22.80 2.73 5.28
C THR A 37 22.27 3.71 4.23
N LYS A 38 22.50 3.42 2.94
CA LYS A 38 21.93 4.18 1.82
C LYS A 38 20.40 4.14 1.85
N LYS A 39 19.80 2.99 2.14
CA LYS A 39 18.34 2.83 2.26
C LYS A 39 17.76 3.64 3.41
N LEU A 40 18.37 3.60 4.59
CA LEU A 40 17.93 4.38 5.75
C LEU A 40 18.00 5.89 5.47
N GLY A 41 19.09 6.34 4.81
CA GLY A 41 19.22 7.72 4.37
C GLY A 41 18.14 8.15 3.38
N LEU A 42 17.71 7.26 2.49
CA LEU A 42 16.60 7.50 1.58
C LEU A 42 15.26 7.65 2.32
N PHE A 43 14.95 6.78 3.28
CA PHE A 43 13.74 6.92 4.09
C PHE A 43 13.71 8.24 4.86
N LYS A 44 14.84 8.65 5.46
CA LYS A 44 14.94 9.96 6.12
C LYS A 44 14.66 11.12 5.16
N LYS A 45 15.19 11.08 3.93
CA LYS A 45 14.91 12.08 2.89
C LYS A 45 13.44 12.10 2.44
N LEU A 46 12.73 10.98 2.62
CA LEU A 46 11.30 10.86 2.36
C LEU A 46 10.45 11.24 3.59
N GLY A 47 11.05 11.85 4.61
CA GLY A 47 10.36 12.37 5.78
C GLY A 47 10.16 11.37 6.92
N TRP A 48 10.69 10.15 6.82
CA TRP A 48 10.54 9.16 7.88
C TRP A 48 11.39 9.49 9.10
N SER A 49 10.77 9.42 10.29
CA SER A 49 11.49 9.38 11.56
C SER A 49 12.24 8.05 11.72
N GLN A 50 13.18 7.99 12.67
CA GLN A 50 13.88 6.72 12.95
C GLN A 50 12.95 5.70 13.60
N GLU A 51 12.00 6.19 14.40
CA GLU A 51 11.01 5.43 15.13
C GLU A 51 10.04 4.76 14.16
N ASP A 52 9.49 5.52 13.20
CA ASP A 52 8.61 5.01 12.14
C ASP A 52 9.32 3.96 11.29
N LEU A 53 10.56 4.23 10.90
CA LEU A 53 11.34 3.32 10.09
C LEU A 53 11.65 2.02 10.83
N SER A 54 12.01 2.11 12.11
CA SER A 54 12.25 0.95 12.97
C SER A 54 10.99 0.10 13.11
N LEU A 55 9.84 0.73 13.36
CA LEU A 55 8.55 0.06 13.47
C LEU A 55 8.17 -0.67 12.18
N ALA A 56 8.27 0.01 11.04
CA ALA A 56 7.94 -0.56 9.75
C ALA A 56 8.88 -1.69 9.35
N ALA A 57 10.19 -1.52 9.57
CA ALA A 57 11.20 -2.54 9.28
C ALA A 57 11.04 -3.77 10.19
N LYS A 58 10.66 -3.59 11.45
CA LYS A 58 10.35 -4.71 12.37
C LYS A 58 9.15 -5.53 11.86
N ASN A 59 8.09 -4.85 11.43
CA ASN A 59 6.86 -5.51 10.98
C ASN A 59 6.96 -6.08 9.56
N MET A 60 7.77 -5.46 8.70
CA MET A 60 7.94 -5.86 7.31
C MET A 60 9.34 -5.52 6.79
N PRO A 61 10.35 -6.36 7.07
CA PRO A 61 11.74 -6.11 6.66
C PRO A 61 11.92 -5.95 5.14
N SER A 62 11.03 -6.55 4.35
CA SER A 62 11.07 -6.52 2.88
C SER A 62 10.98 -5.11 2.29
N ILE A 63 10.47 -4.12 3.02
CA ILE A 63 10.46 -2.72 2.57
C ILE A 63 11.87 -2.15 2.38
N LEU A 64 12.87 -2.67 3.13
CA LEU A 64 14.26 -2.24 3.01
C LEU A 64 14.92 -2.76 1.72
N ALA A 65 14.42 -3.87 1.18
CA ALA A 65 14.87 -4.43 -0.09
C ALA A 65 14.24 -3.73 -1.31
N MET A 66 13.25 -2.85 -1.11
CA MET A 66 12.56 -2.17 -2.21
C MET A 66 13.50 -1.24 -2.99
N GLY A 67 13.51 -1.35 -4.32
CA GLY A 67 14.27 -0.44 -5.18
C GLY A 67 13.89 1.03 -4.98
N GLU A 68 14.85 1.94 -5.09
CA GLU A 68 14.64 3.38 -4.80
C GLU A 68 13.52 4.00 -5.63
N LYS A 69 13.50 3.77 -6.95
CA LYS A 69 12.44 4.28 -7.85
C LYS A 69 11.05 3.86 -7.37
N ARG A 70 10.90 2.56 -7.05
CA ARG A 70 9.64 2.00 -6.55
C ARG A 70 9.28 2.61 -5.20
N LEU A 71 10.22 2.73 -4.27
CA LEU A 71 9.98 3.33 -2.96
C LEU A 71 9.48 4.78 -3.08
N ARG A 72 10.11 5.60 -3.93
CA ARG A 72 9.69 6.99 -4.16
C ARG A 72 8.29 7.09 -4.75
N GLN A 73 7.98 6.28 -5.77
CA GLN A 73 6.63 6.22 -6.35
C GLN A 73 5.57 5.83 -5.32
N ARG A 74 5.89 4.87 -4.43
CA ARG A 74 4.98 4.44 -3.36
C ARG A 74 4.72 5.53 -2.34
N MET A 75 5.78 6.19 -1.88
CA MET A 75 5.65 7.27 -0.93
C MET A 75 4.83 8.41 -1.53
N LYS A 76 5.16 8.85 -2.75
CA LYS A 76 4.41 9.89 -3.45
C LYS A 76 2.92 9.57 -3.50
N PHE A 77 2.55 8.39 -4.00
CA PHE A 77 1.15 8.00 -4.09
C PHE A 77 0.46 7.95 -2.72
N LEU A 78 1.08 7.35 -1.70
CA LEU A 78 0.43 7.19 -0.40
C LEU A 78 0.31 8.53 0.36
N THR A 79 1.30 9.43 0.26
CA THR A 79 1.30 10.67 1.04
C THR A 79 0.66 11.84 0.29
N GLU A 80 0.86 11.95 -1.02
CA GLU A 80 0.37 13.07 -1.82
C GLU A 80 -1.00 12.75 -2.43
N ASP A 81 -1.14 11.61 -3.12
CA ASP A 81 -2.38 11.29 -3.84
C ASP A 81 -3.47 10.79 -2.88
N VAL A 82 -3.12 9.90 -1.95
CA VAL A 82 -4.06 9.35 -0.95
C VAL A 82 -4.15 10.23 0.31
N GLY A 83 -3.10 11.00 0.63
CA GLY A 83 -3.07 11.89 1.80
C GLY A 83 -2.77 11.20 3.14
N LEU A 84 -2.06 10.06 3.14
CA LEU A 84 -1.72 9.35 4.37
C LEU A 84 -0.47 9.92 5.04
N GLU A 85 -0.48 9.97 6.37
CA GLU A 85 0.69 10.33 7.15
C GLU A 85 1.70 9.17 7.25
N ILE A 86 2.99 9.51 7.36
CA ILE A 86 4.06 8.52 7.48
C ILE A 86 3.86 7.58 8.69
N PRO A 87 3.51 8.05 9.90
CA PRO A 87 3.26 7.15 11.03
C PRO A 87 2.15 6.12 10.75
N TYR A 88 1.10 6.51 10.03
CA TYR A 88 0.05 5.58 9.63
C TYR A 88 0.58 4.49 8.67
N ILE A 89 1.40 4.89 7.70
CA ILE A 89 2.05 3.95 6.75
C ILE A 89 3.05 3.04 7.48
N ALA A 90 3.80 3.58 8.44
CA ALA A 90 4.81 2.86 9.21
C ALA A 90 4.21 1.75 10.08
N GLN A 91 3.03 1.98 10.64
CA GLN A 91 2.25 0.96 11.34
C GLN A 91 1.70 -0.12 10.38
N ARG A 92 1.55 0.20 9.08
CA ARG A 92 0.88 -0.63 8.06
C ARG A 92 1.75 -0.83 6.81
N PRO A 93 2.99 -1.34 6.95
CA PRO A 93 3.96 -1.34 5.85
C PRO A 93 3.57 -2.24 4.67
N ALA A 94 2.59 -3.13 4.84
CA ALA A 94 2.03 -3.94 3.76
C ALA A 94 1.45 -3.08 2.60
N LEU A 95 1.03 -1.84 2.86
CA LEU A 95 0.61 -0.89 1.82
C LEU A 95 1.68 -0.68 0.74
N MET A 96 2.95 -0.73 1.14
CA MET A 96 4.08 -0.54 0.24
C MET A 96 4.24 -1.70 -0.76
N LEU A 97 3.66 -2.87 -0.47
CA LEU A 97 3.88 -4.11 -1.22
C LEU A 97 2.86 -4.37 -2.33
N TYR A 98 1.61 -3.90 -2.21
CA TYR A 98 0.57 -4.08 -3.23
C TYR A 98 0.92 -3.39 -4.56
N SER A 99 0.19 -3.56 -5.66
CA SER A 99 0.40 -2.74 -6.88
C SER A 99 -0.29 -1.38 -6.75
N ILE A 100 0.33 -0.28 -7.18
CA ILE A 100 -0.38 1.01 -7.28
C ILE A 100 -1.44 0.85 -8.36
N GLU A 101 -0.99 0.58 -9.58
CA GLU A 101 -1.80 0.54 -10.81
C GLU A 101 -2.93 -0.49 -10.75
N HIS A 102 -2.66 -1.69 -10.24
CA HIS A 102 -3.62 -2.80 -10.31
C HIS A 102 -4.47 -2.97 -9.05
N ARG A 103 -4.16 -2.27 -7.95
CA ARG A 103 -4.86 -2.50 -6.68
C ARG A 103 -5.13 -1.22 -5.90
N LEU A 104 -4.10 -0.49 -5.50
CA LEU A 104 -4.30 0.64 -4.60
C LEU A 104 -5.06 1.77 -5.28
N LEU A 105 -4.66 2.16 -6.50
CA LEU A 105 -5.29 3.23 -7.24
C LEU A 105 -6.72 2.87 -7.69
N PRO A 106 -7.00 1.70 -8.32
CA PRO A 106 -8.38 1.32 -8.67
C PRO A 106 -9.32 1.31 -7.47
N ARG A 107 -8.87 0.78 -6.32
CA ARG A 107 -9.68 0.72 -5.10
C ARG A 107 -9.88 2.10 -4.48
N HIS A 108 -8.83 2.93 -4.44
CA HIS A 108 -8.94 4.31 -3.96
C HIS A 108 -9.98 5.10 -4.77
N CYS A 109 -9.87 5.03 -6.10
CA CYS A 109 -10.79 5.66 -7.02
C CYS A 109 -12.24 5.20 -6.83
N LEU A 110 -12.46 3.88 -6.84
CA LEU A 110 -13.81 3.34 -6.68
C LEU A 110 -14.45 3.79 -5.36
N ILE A 111 -13.71 3.71 -4.25
CA ILE A 111 -14.23 4.16 -2.95
C ILE A 111 -14.58 5.64 -2.98
N ASN A 112 -13.76 6.49 -3.61
CA ASN A 112 -14.04 7.91 -3.74
C ASN A 112 -15.28 8.19 -4.62
N VAL A 113 -15.46 7.45 -5.71
CA VAL A 113 -16.67 7.52 -6.56
C VAL A 113 -17.92 7.20 -5.73
N LEU A 114 -17.89 6.08 -4.99
CA LEU A 114 -19.04 5.69 -4.16
C LEU A 114 -19.33 6.70 -3.04
N LYS A 115 -18.29 7.24 -2.38
CA LYS A 115 -18.43 8.30 -1.36
C LYS A 115 -19.11 9.54 -1.96
N ARG A 116 -18.59 10.05 -3.09
CA ARG A 116 -19.11 11.25 -3.76
C ARG A 116 -20.53 11.06 -4.29
N ASN A 117 -20.86 9.85 -4.70
CA ASN A 117 -22.23 9.54 -5.15
C ASN A 117 -23.22 9.41 -3.97
N GLY A 118 -22.75 9.47 -2.73
CA GLY A 118 -23.55 9.32 -1.51
C GLY A 118 -23.91 7.87 -1.17
N LEU A 119 -23.20 6.91 -1.77
CA LEU A 119 -23.53 5.48 -1.67
C LEU A 119 -22.87 4.79 -0.47
N LEU A 120 -21.80 5.36 0.08
CA LEU A 120 -21.15 4.85 1.29
C LEU A 120 -21.60 5.64 2.53
N LYS A 121 -22.27 4.94 3.44
CA LYS A 121 -22.70 5.48 4.75
C LYS A 121 -21.57 5.55 5.78
N ILE A 122 -20.53 4.74 5.60
CA ILE A 122 -19.41 4.59 6.54
C ILE A 122 -18.13 5.00 5.84
N ASN A 123 -17.28 5.74 6.54
CA ASN A 123 -15.93 6.03 6.06
C ASN A 123 -15.02 4.82 6.29
N TYR A 124 -14.59 4.17 5.21
CA TYR A 124 -13.68 3.04 5.29
C TYR A 124 -12.23 3.49 5.36
N ASP A 125 -11.49 2.88 6.29
CA ASP A 125 -10.06 3.03 6.43
C ASP A 125 -9.33 2.54 5.16
N PHE A 126 -8.34 3.30 4.70
CA PHE A 126 -7.65 3.00 3.44
C PHE A 126 -6.97 1.64 3.48
N TYR A 127 -6.32 1.29 4.60
CA TYR A 127 -5.64 0.01 4.73
C TYR A 127 -6.63 -1.15 4.66
N SER A 128 -7.76 -1.03 5.35
CA SER A 128 -8.83 -2.03 5.30
C SER A 128 -9.30 -2.31 3.85
N THR A 129 -9.48 -1.27 3.04
CA THR A 129 -9.89 -1.43 1.64
C THR A 129 -8.78 -1.99 0.75
N ALA A 130 -7.51 -1.70 1.06
CA ALA A 130 -6.37 -2.20 0.30
C ALA A 130 -6.10 -3.71 0.52
N VAL A 131 -6.23 -4.20 1.76
CA VAL A 131 -5.82 -5.57 2.12
C VAL A 131 -6.86 -6.64 1.84
N ILE A 132 -8.16 -6.32 1.86
CA ILE A 132 -9.21 -7.33 1.64
C ILE A 132 -9.05 -8.03 0.28
N SER A 133 -9.45 -9.30 0.17
CA SER A 133 -9.34 -10.08 -1.07
C SER A 133 -10.12 -9.42 -2.21
N ASN A 134 -9.79 -9.77 -3.46
CA ASN A 134 -10.50 -9.22 -4.62
C ASN A 134 -11.99 -9.56 -4.57
N GLU A 135 -12.32 -10.82 -4.31
CA GLU A 135 -13.69 -11.31 -4.13
C GLU A 135 -14.46 -10.48 -3.08
N LYS A 136 -13.94 -10.39 -1.86
CA LYS A 136 -14.57 -9.60 -0.78
C LYS A 136 -14.68 -8.11 -1.12
N PHE A 137 -13.74 -7.58 -1.90
CA PHE A 137 -13.81 -6.19 -2.36
C PHE A 137 -14.95 -6.00 -3.36
N LEU A 138 -15.10 -6.92 -4.33
CA LEU A 138 -16.19 -6.89 -5.31
C LEU A 138 -17.55 -7.00 -4.63
N ASP A 139 -17.73 -7.97 -3.74
CA ASP A 139 -18.99 -8.18 -3.02
C ASP A 139 -19.40 -6.98 -2.17
N LYS A 140 -18.42 -6.22 -1.66
CA LYS A 140 -18.67 -5.10 -0.76
C LYS A 140 -18.81 -3.77 -1.48
N PHE A 141 -18.07 -3.55 -2.56
CA PHE A 141 -17.89 -2.23 -3.18
C PHE A 141 -18.25 -2.18 -4.66
N VAL A 142 -18.51 -3.30 -5.32
CA VAL A 142 -18.88 -3.32 -6.75
C VAL A 142 -20.28 -3.89 -6.92
N HIS A 143 -20.49 -5.16 -6.57
CA HIS A 143 -21.75 -5.88 -6.79
C HIS A 143 -22.99 -5.15 -6.24
N PRO A 144 -22.96 -4.56 -5.02
CA PRO A 144 -24.13 -3.88 -4.47
C PRO A 144 -24.56 -2.61 -5.22
N TYR A 145 -23.70 -2.08 -6.10
CA TYR A 145 -23.91 -0.78 -6.75
C TYR A 145 -24.04 -0.88 -8.27
N VAL A 146 -24.08 -2.08 -8.86
CA VAL A 146 -24.18 -2.28 -10.31
C VAL A 146 -25.45 -1.64 -10.89
N GLU A 147 -26.58 -1.75 -10.19
CA GLU A 147 -27.84 -1.14 -10.63
C GLU A 147 -27.87 0.38 -10.41
N SER A 148 -27.26 0.86 -9.31
CA SER A 148 -27.23 2.29 -8.98
C SER A 148 -26.20 3.08 -9.77
N VAL A 149 -25.14 2.42 -10.23
CA VAL A 149 -24.04 3.01 -11.00
C VAL A 149 -23.74 2.09 -12.20
N PRO A 150 -24.48 2.23 -13.30
CA PRO A 150 -24.24 1.44 -14.50
C PRO A 150 -22.78 1.55 -14.97
N GLY A 151 -22.16 0.41 -15.29
CA GLY A 151 -20.77 0.35 -15.75
C GLY A 151 -19.69 0.32 -14.65
N ILE A 152 -20.07 0.37 -13.36
CA ILE A 152 -19.09 0.34 -12.24
C ILE A 152 -18.21 -0.91 -12.23
N GLY A 153 -18.78 -2.07 -12.58
CA GLY A 153 -18.07 -3.34 -12.65
C GLY A 153 -16.99 -3.33 -13.73
N ASP A 154 -17.37 -2.97 -14.96
CA ASP A 154 -16.46 -2.92 -16.10
C ASP A 154 -15.36 -1.87 -15.91
N ALA A 155 -15.73 -0.68 -15.42
CA ALA A 155 -14.78 0.38 -15.13
C ALA A 155 -13.75 -0.05 -14.07
N TYR A 156 -14.18 -0.74 -13.01
CA TYR A 156 -13.28 -1.26 -11.99
C TYR A 156 -12.39 -2.40 -12.53
N ALA A 157 -12.95 -3.34 -13.28
CA ALA A 157 -12.21 -4.44 -13.89
C ALA A 157 -11.13 -3.94 -14.86
N SER A 158 -11.49 -3.01 -15.74
CA SER A 158 -10.57 -2.34 -16.67
C SER A 158 -9.44 -1.62 -15.92
N SER A 159 -9.78 -0.92 -14.83
CA SER A 159 -8.78 -0.25 -13.98
C SER A 159 -7.81 -1.24 -13.35
N CYS A 160 -8.30 -2.38 -12.86
CA CYS A 160 -7.44 -3.42 -12.28
C CYS A 160 -6.53 -4.07 -13.33
N ALA A 161 -6.94 -4.11 -14.61
CA ALA A 161 -6.12 -4.56 -15.73
C ALA A 161 -5.00 -3.56 -16.12
N GLY A 162 -4.95 -2.38 -15.48
CA GLY A 162 -3.94 -1.36 -15.76
C GLY A 162 -4.32 -0.37 -16.86
N CYS A 163 -5.59 -0.33 -17.27
CA CYS A 163 -6.07 0.62 -18.30
C CYS A 163 -6.28 2.05 -17.77
N GLY A 164 -5.76 2.38 -16.59
CA GLY A 164 -6.00 3.66 -15.92
C GLY A 164 -7.33 3.68 -15.16
N VAL A 165 -7.74 4.84 -14.67
CA VAL A 165 -8.94 5.01 -13.82
C VAL A 165 -9.95 6.00 -14.39
N ASP A 166 -9.79 6.39 -15.65
CA ASP A 166 -10.60 7.42 -16.28
C ASP A 166 -12.06 7.02 -16.38
N GLN A 167 -12.34 5.75 -16.68
CA GLN A 167 -13.70 5.20 -16.66
C GLN A 167 -14.35 5.32 -15.28
N LEU A 168 -13.61 5.07 -14.19
CA LEU A 168 -14.12 5.25 -12.83
C LEU A 168 -14.40 6.72 -12.53
N LYS A 169 -13.53 7.64 -12.97
CA LYS A 169 -13.71 9.09 -12.76
C LYS A 169 -14.97 9.62 -13.42
N LEU A 170 -15.35 9.07 -14.59
CA LEU A 170 -16.59 9.44 -15.30
C LEU A 170 -17.86 9.05 -14.54
N LEU A 171 -17.79 8.10 -13.59
CA LEU A 171 -18.92 7.66 -12.78
C LEU A 171 -19.17 8.55 -11.54
N SER A 172 -18.30 9.53 -11.28
CA SER A 172 -18.46 10.45 -10.14
C SER A 172 -19.29 11.68 -10.53
N LYS A 173 -20.25 12.04 -9.68
CA LYS A 173 -21.12 13.22 -9.90
C LYS A 173 -20.37 14.55 -10.09
N ASP A 174 -19.16 14.69 -9.53
CA ASP A 174 -18.44 15.98 -9.49
C ASP A 174 -17.20 16.08 -10.41
N LYS A 175 -16.91 15.11 -11.29
CA LYS A 175 -15.75 15.13 -12.25
C LYS A 175 -14.38 15.55 -11.66
N ILE A 176 -14.17 15.46 -10.34
CA ILE A 176 -12.89 15.77 -9.68
C ILE A 176 -12.17 14.48 -9.30
N MET A 177 -10.85 14.53 -9.45
CA MET A 177 -9.88 13.44 -9.34
C MET A 177 -10.07 12.50 -8.13
N CYS A 178 -9.92 11.21 -8.40
CA CYS A 178 -8.95 10.41 -7.65
C CYS A 178 -7.57 10.60 -8.31
#